data_AF-A0A1H1G225-F1
#
_entry.id   AF-A0A1H1G225-F1
#
_cell.length_a   1.000
_cell.length_b   1.000
_cell.length_c   1.000
_cell.angle_alpha   90.00
_cell.angle_beta   90.00
_cell.angle_gamma   90.00
#
_symmetry.space_group_name_H-M   'P 1'
#
loop_
_entity.id
_entity.type
_entity.pdbx_description
1 polymer ?
#
loop_
_entity_poly.entity_id
_entity_poly.type
_entity_poly.pdbx_seq_one_letter_code
_entity_poly.pdbx_strand_id
1 'polypeptide(L)'
;MAGNSASLLTKTQRNRIRDDFDELVEEKKRRDQQRIRERIRSGLFDFHLLADYPDRQFALTFDETPDDELRTALADTTLVVERLRELHGIDRAEVIEEARTRAETVSDATTGTETLSRVELRTAAEIRRETEAEVKERVGTGRWDTRADRLAKLGASAFIPLALIGIFDWYVSGNLLGATAPVSSLLMAILAVSMIGWLLIVAAQALKHDVLPAFRKLMRNPEAAVRGAVTNLFEDPKETLRESWEEL
;
A
#
# COMPACT_ATOMS: atom_id res chain seq x y z
N MET A 1 -19.50 46.18 6.35
CA MET A 1 -18.63 46.36 5.17
C MET A 1 -17.67 45.19 5.14
N ALA A 2 -17.95 44.17 4.33
CA ALA A 2 -17.06 43.02 4.18
C ALA A 2 -15.79 43.50 3.47
N GLY A 3 -14.68 43.60 4.21
CA GLY A 3 -13.40 43.98 3.63
C GLY A 3 -13.05 42.98 2.53
N ASN A 4 -12.66 43.49 1.36
CA ASN A 4 -12.11 42.66 0.29
C ASN A 4 -10.97 41.83 0.89
N SER A 5 -11.22 40.56 1.18
CA SER A 5 -10.21 39.63 1.64
C SER A 5 -9.10 39.64 0.59
N ALA A 6 -7.86 39.80 1.05
CA ALA A 6 -6.70 39.92 0.16
C ALA A 6 -6.42 38.55 -0.48
N SER A 7 -7.22 38.19 -1.48
CA SER A 7 -7.03 36.97 -2.27
C SER A 7 -5.59 36.92 -2.78
N LEU A 8 -5.01 35.71 -2.77
CA LEU A 8 -3.64 35.46 -3.22
C LEU A 8 -3.35 36.10 -4.58
N LEU A 9 -4.33 36.08 -5.48
CA LEU A 9 -4.28 36.73 -6.78
C LEU A 9 -5.56 37.50 -7.02
N THR A 10 -5.47 38.63 -7.72
CA THR A 10 -6.68 39.32 -8.20
C THR A 10 -7.33 38.53 -9.33
N LYS A 11 -8.63 38.76 -9.57
CA LYS A 11 -9.36 38.14 -10.69
C LYS A 11 -8.64 38.39 -12.04
N THR A 12 -8.14 39.61 -12.24
CA THR A 12 -7.36 39.97 -13.43
C THR A 12 -6.09 39.15 -13.56
N GLN A 13 -5.34 38.96 -12.47
CA GLN A 13 -4.11 38.16 -12.48
C GLN A 13 -4.39 36.68 -12.78
N ARG A 14 -5.48 36.11 -12.25
CA ARG A 14 -5.89 34.74 -12.58
C ARG A 14 -6.25 34.57 -14.06
N ASN A 15 -7.00 35.52 -14.63
CA ASN A 15 -7.32 35.49 -16.05
C ASN A 15 -6.05 35.58 -16.90
N ARG A 16 -5.10 36.46 -16.56
CA ARG A 16 -3.83 36.56 -17.29
C ARG A 16 -3.02 35.26 -17.30
N ILE A 17 -3.00 34.49 -16.21
CA ILE A 17 -2.35 33.18 -16.19
C ILE A 17 -3.07 32.21 -17.12
N ARG A 18 -4.41 32.21 -17.12
CA ARG A 18 -5.23 31.33 -17.93
C ARG A 18 -5.04 31.60 -19.43
N ASP A 19 -4.91 32.87 -19.80
CA ASP A 19 -4.81 33.34 -21.17
C ASP A 19 -3.34 33.57 -21.60
N ASP A 20 -2.39 32.90 -20.92
CA ASP A 20 -0.92 33.00 -21.11
C ASP A 20 -0.35 34.42 -21.34
N PHE A 21 -0.97 35.42 -20.71
CA PHE A 21 -0.60 36.83 -20.82
C PHE A 21 -0.64 37.37 -22.27
N ASP A 22 -1.42 36.79 -23.17
CA ASP A 22 -1.45 37.10 -24.61
C ASP A 22 -1.75 38.58 -24.92
N GLU A 23 -2.48 39.26 -24.04
CA GLU A 23 -2.87 40.67 -24.19
C GLU A 23 -1.75 41.67 -23.78
N LEU A 24 -0.60 41.20 -23.27
CA LEU A 24 0.45 42.06 -22.74
C LEU A 24 1.70 42.09 -23.62
N VAL A 25 2.23 43.30 -23.80
CA VAL A 25 3.56 43.52 -24.42
C VAL A 25 4.65 42.88 -23.55
N GLU A 26 5.67 42.30 -24.18
CA GLU A 26 6.72 41.47 -23.53
C GLU A 26 7.29 42.03 -22.22
N GLU A 27 7.62 43.32 -22.15
CA GLU A 27 8.18 43.91 -20.93
C GLU A 27 7.17 43.99 -19.78
N LYS A 28 5.88 44.19 -20.08
CA LYS A 28 4.80 44.10 -19.10
C LYS A 28 4.50 42.65 -18.74
N LYS A 29 4.50 41.74 -19.72
CA LYS A 29 4.32 40.30 -19.52
C LYS A 29 5.36 39.76 -18.53
N ARG A 30 6.66 40.03 -18.74
CA ARG A 30 7.75 39.57 -17.84
C ARG A 30 7.60 40.08 -16.41
N ARG A 31 7.30 41.38 -16.23
CA ARG A 31 7.12 41.97 -14.89
C ARG A 31 5.92 41.41 -14.17
N ASP A 32 4.79 41.25 -14.86
CA ASP A 32 3.57 40.73 -14.27
C ASP A 32 3.71 39.24 -13.92
N GLN A 33 4.33 38.44 -14.81
CA GLN A 33 4.68 37.05 -14.53
C GLN A 33 5.55 36.92 -13.28
N GLN A 34 6.62 37.73 -13.16
CA GLN A 34 7.50 37.68 -11.99
C GLN A 34 6.74 38.01 -10.71
N ARG A 35 5.91 39.06 -10.73
CA ARG A 35 5.13 39.48 -9.56
C ARG A 35 4.09 38.43 -9.14
N ILE A 36 3.41 37.82 -10.11
CA ILE A 36 2.43 36.76 -9.87
C ILE A 36 3.12 35.52 -9.28
N ARG A 37 4.24 35.09 -9.88
CA ARG A 37 5.02 33.94 -9.39
C ARG A 37 5.51 34.15 -7.97
N GLU A 38 6.03 35.34 -7.67
CA GLU A 38 6.49 35.67 -6.33
C GLU A 38 5.35 35.63 -5.31
N ARG A 39 4.17 36.13 -5.68
CA ARG A 39 3.02 36.12 -4.79
C ARG A 39 2.48 34.71 -4.52
N ILE A 40 2.41 33.86 -5.55
CA ILE A 40 2.03 32.45 -5.40
C ILE A 40 3.04 31.74 -4.48
N ARG A 41 4.34 31.95 -4.72
CA ARG A 41 5.42 31.36 -3.92
C ARG A 41 5.34 31.80 -2.46
N SER A 42 5.19 33.10 -2.21
CA SER A 42 5.03 33.63 -0.84
C SER A 42 3.83 33.00 -0.15
N GLY A 43 2.66 32.95 -0.80
CA GLY A 43 1.48 32.36 -0.19
C GLY A 43 1.60 30.86 0.09
N LEU A 44 2.38 30.12 -0.71
CA LEU A 44 2.69 28.72 -0.40
C LEU A 44 3.59 28.60 0.84
N PHE A 45 4.58 29.49 0.98
CA PHE A 45 5.46 29.48 2.14
C PHE A 45 4.83 30.06 3.41
N ASP A 46 3.73 30.84 3.30
CA ASP A 46 2.98 31.32 4.46
C ASP A 46 2.33 30.16 5.26
N PHE A 47 2.11 28.99 4.66
CA PHE A 47 1.61 27.81 5.38
C PHE A 47 2.54 27.34 6.50
N HIS A 48 3.85 27.60 6.40
CA HIS A 48 4.79 27.35 7.51
C HIS A 48 4.38 28.12 8.77
N LEU A 49 3.91 29.36 8.61
CA LEU A 49 3.50 30.20 9.73
C LEU A 49 2.16 29.71 10.33
N LEU A 50 1.25 29.23 9.48
CA LEU A 50 -0.04 28.70 9.90
C LEU A 50 0.08 27.36 10.63
N ALA A 51 1.05 26.52 10.27
CA ALA A 51 1.30 25.24 10.92
C ALA A 51 1.66 25.37 12.41
N ASP A 52 2.16 26.55 12.82
CA ASP A 52 2.63 26.83 14.18
C ASP A 52 1.54 27.48 15.06
N TYR A 53 0.34 27.68 14.52
CA TYR A 53 -0.74 28.32 15.27
C TYR A 53 -1.31 27.39 16.34
N PRO A 54 -1.54 27.89 17.57
CA PRO A 54 -2.30 27.13 18.57
C PRO A 54 -3.71 26.82 18.05
N ASP A 55 -4.20 25.61 18.33
CA ASP A 55 -5.49 25.05 17.92
C ASP A 55 -6.63 26.04 18.14
N ARG A 56 -6.65 26.73 19.28
CA ARG A 56 -7.67 27.73 19.59
C ARG A 56 -7.67 28.89 18.60
N GLN A 57 -6.51 29.42 18.24
CA GLN A 57 -6.41 30.55 17.30
C GLN A 57 -6.67 30.08 15.87
N PHE A 58 -6.23 28.87 15.54
CA PHE A 58 -6.53 28.24 14.25
C PHE A 58 -8.04 28.05 14.07
N ALA A 59 -8.74 27.51 15.07
CA ALA A 59 -10.19 27.36 15.06
C ALA A 59 -10.94 28.69 14.91
N LEU A 60 -10.53 29.73 15.66
CA LEU A 60 -11.12 31.07 15.55
C LEU A 60 -10.97 31.69 14.16
N THR A 61 -9.93 31.31 13.41
CA THR A 61 -9.72 31.80 12.03
C THR A 61 -10.80 31.31 11.07
N PHE A 62 -11.41 30.15 11.35
CA PHE A 62 -12.40 29.51 10.48
C PHE A 62 -13.80 29.44 11.10
N ASP A 63 -14.04 30.07 12.26
CA ASP A 63 -15.31 29.98 13.02
C ASP A 63 -16.54 30.43 12.21
N GLU A 64 -16.36 31.41 11.31
CA GLU A 64 -17.43 31.91 10.43
C GLU A 64 -17.50 31.17 9.08
N THR A 65 -16.62 30.19 8.82
CA THR A 65 -16.55 29.48 7.53
C THR A 65 -17.42 28.22 7.56
N PRO A 66 -18.38 28.06 6.62
CA PRO A 66 -19.17 26.85 6.51
C PRO A 66 -18.32 25.60 6.21
N ASP A 67 -18.70 24.45 6.78
CA ASP A 67 -17.99 23.18 6.60
C ASP A 67 -17.86 22.73 5.13
N ASP A 68 -18.83 23.05 4.28
CA ASP A 68 -18.82 22.74 2.85
C ASP A 68 -17.83 23.59 2.06
N GLU A 69 -17.73 24.88 2.41
CA GLU A 69 -16.71 25.78 1.86
C GLU A 69 -15.31 25.33 2.32
N LEU A 70 -15.15 25.00 3.59
CA LEU A 70 -13.89 24.50 4.14
C LEU A 70 -13.47 23.18 3.49
N ARG A 71 -14.40 22.23 3.31
CA ARG A 71 -14.12 20.94 2.64
C ARG A 71 -13.65 21.15 1.20
N THR A 72 -14.29 22.08 0.48
CA THR A 72 -13.91 22.42 -0.90
C THR A 72 -12.50 23.02 -0.94
N ALA A 73 -12.20 23.96 -0.04
CA ALA A 73 -10.88 24.58 0.07
C ALA A 73 -9.78 23.57 0.41
N LEU A 74 -10.05 22.61 1.31
CA LEU A 74 -9.11 21.54 1.65
C LEU A 74 -8.85 20.58 0.47
N ALA A 75 -9.89 20.25 -0.31
CA ALA A 75 -9.74 19.44 -1.51
C ALA A 75 -8.89 20.15 -2.57
N ASP A 76 -9.16 21.43 -2.84
CA ASP A 76 -8.39 22.23 -3.79
C ASP A 76 -6.94 22.41 -3.34
N THR A 77 -6.70 22.63 -2.05
CA THR A 77 -5.35 22.72 -1.47
C THR A 77 -4.59 21.41 -1.64
N THR A 78 -5.26 20.28 -1.41
CA THR A 78 -4.67 18.94 -1.61
C THR A 78 -4.26 18.73 -3.07
N LEU A 79 -5.11 19.13 -4.03
CA LEU A 79 -4.78 19.04 -5.46
C LEU A 79 -3.56 19.91 -5.82
N VAL A 80 -3.45 21.11 -5.24
CA VAL A 80 -2.29 22.00 -5.47
C VAL A 80 -1.01 21.37 -4.93
N VAL A 81 -1.04 20.84 -3.71
CA VAL A 81 0.12 20.19 -3.09
C VAL A 81 0.58 18.98 -3.90
N GLU A 82 -0.33 18.08 -4.26
CA GLU A 82 0.01 16.88 -5.05
C GLU A 82 0.51 17.24 -6.46
N ARG A 83 -0.08 18.26 -7.09
CA ARG A 83 0.39 18.74 -8.39
C ARG A 83 1.80 19.35 -8.32
N LEU A 84 2.10 20.12 -7.28
CA LEU A 84 3.44 20.69 -7.08
C LEU A 84 4.46 19.57 -6.82
N ARG A 85 4.09 18.60 -5.98
CA ARG A 85 4.91 17.42 -5.70
C ARG A 85 5.30 16.69 -6.99
N GLU A 86 4.29 16.33 -7.81
CA GLU A 86 4.50 15.66 -9.10
C GLU A 86 5.31 16.50 -10.08
N LEU A 87 5.02 17.80 -10.20
CA LEU A 87 5.73 18.70 -11.11
C LEU A 87 7.23 18.81 -10.77
N HIS A 88 7.57 18.71 -9.48
CA HIS A 88 8.95 18.81 -8.99
C HIS A 88 9.61 17.44 -8.75
N GLY A 89 8.92 16.33 -9.02
CA GLY A 89 9.47 14.98 -8.82
C GLY A 89 9.78 14.66 -7.36
N ILE A 90 9.04 15.25 -6.41
CA ILE A 90 9.23 15.02 -4.98
C ILE A 90 8.46 13.74 -4.60
N ASP A 91 9.08 12.85 -3.83
CA ASP A 91 8.41 11.61 -3.43
C ASP A 91 7.34 11.88 -2.36
N ARG A 92 6.22 11.15 -2.42
CA ARG A 92 5.12 11.34 -1.47
C ARG A 92 5.51 10.91 -0.05
N ALA A 93 6.34 9.87 0.09
CA ALA A 93 6.82 9.44 1.40
C ALA A 93 7.77 10.48 2.00
N GLU A 94 8.64 11.10 1.20
CA GLU A 94 9.51 12.19 1.66
C GLU A 94 8.72 13.37 2.25
N VAL A 95 7.65 13.81 1.57
CA VAL A 95 6.77 14.88 2.08
C VAL A 95 6.10 14.50 3.40
N ILE A 96 5.68 13.23 3.53
CA ILE A 96 5.03 12.72 4.75
C ILE A 96 6.02 12.69 5.91
N GLU A 97 7.25 12.21 5.69
CA GLU A 97 8.29 12.18 6.73
C GLU A 97 8.70 13.60 7.17
N GLU A 98 8.86 14.53 6.23
CA GLU A 98 9.14 15.94 6.54
C GLU A 98 7.99 16.56 7.33
N ALA A 99 6.73 16.30 6.94
CA ALA A 99 5.56 16.80 7.64
C ALA A 99 5.45 16.25 9.07
N ARG A 100 5.82 14.98 9.31
CA ARG A 100 5.88 14.38 10.66
C ARG A 100 6.95 15.05 11.51
N THR A 101 8.17 15.15 10.99
CA THR A 101 9.29 15.83 11.66
C THR A 101 8.91 17.26 12.04
N ARG A 102 8.22 17.95 11.14
CA ARG A 102 7.72 19.30 11.40
C ARG A 102 6.63 19.32 12.47
N ALA A 103 5.65 18.42 12.41
CA ALA A 103 4.60 18.32 13.41
C ALA A 103 5.14 18.05 14.82
N GLU A 104 6.13 17.15 14.94
CA GLU A 104 6.84 16.89 16.21
C GLU A 104 7.55 18.15 16.71
N THR A 105 8.33 18.80 15.84
CA THR A 105 9.05 20.05 16.18
C THR A 105 8.10 21.14 16.68
N VAL A 106 6.95 21.31 16.03
CA VAL A 106 5.96 22.32 16.43
C VAL A 106 5.30 21.94 17.75
N SER A 107 4.91 20.67 17.90
CA SER A 107 4.27 20.16 19.13
C SER A 107 5.16 20.27 20.35
N ASP A 108 6.48 20.13 20.18
CA ASP A 108 7.45 20.29 21.27
C ASP A 108 7.70 21.77 21.62
N ALA A 109 7.63 22.66 20.62
CA ALA A 109 7.95 24.07 20.78
C ALA A 109 6.75 24.94 21.19
N THR A 110 5.52 24.54 20.85
CA THR A 110 4.31 25.37 20.98
C THR A 110 3.25 24.64 21.78
N THR A 111 2.74 25.29 22.83
CA THR A 111 1.62 24.76 23.62
C THR A 111 0.28 24.95 22.90
N GLY A 112 -0.60 23.96 22.99
CA GLY A 112 -1.95 24.05 22.44
C GLY A 112 -2.05 23.66 20.96
N THR A 113 -1.19 22.77 20.47
CA THR A 113 -1.19 22.21 19.11
C THR A 113 -1.57 20.73 19.12
N GLU A 114 -2.49 20.33 19.99
CA GLU A 114 -2.88 18.93 20.19
C GLU A 114 -3.42 18.28 18.91
N THR A 115 -4.01 19.07 18.01
CA THR A 115 -4.48 18.57 16.71
C THR A 115 -3.38 18.00 15.84
N LEU A 116 -2.15 18.53 15.91
CA LEU A 116 -1.01 18.02 15.12
C LEU A 116 -0.69 16.57 15.47
N SER A 117 -0.77 16.20 16.74
CA SER A 117 -0.57 14.81 17.21
C SER A 117 -1.66 13.84 16.73
N ARG A 118 -2.80 14.36 16.28
CA ARG A 118 -3.94 13.58 15.77
C ARG A 118 -3.94 13.46 14.24
N VAL A 119 -3.07 14.19 13.53
CA VAL A 119 -3.00 14.12 12.08
C VAL A 119 -2.35 12.79 11.69
N GLU A 120 -3.13 11.89 11.11
CA GLU A 120 -2.64 10.62 10.60
C GLU A 120 -1.93 10.80 9.26
N LEU A 121 -0.66 11.19 9.31
CA LEU A 121 0.22 11.16 8.15
C LEU A 121 0.70 9.73 7.96
N ARG A 122 0.30 9.04 6.89
CA ARG A 122 0.68 7.63 6.62
C ARG A 122 1.22 7.44 5.20
N THR A 123 2.37 6.80 5.10
CA THR A 123 2.98 6.40 3.82
C THR A 123 2.26 5.18 3.23
N ALA A 124 2.38 4.98 1.91
CA ALA A 124 1.82 3.80 1.26
C ALA A 124 2.43 2.48 1.79
N ALA A 125 3.70 2.49 2.17
CA ALA A 125 4.39 1.34 2.74
C ALA A 125 3.86 0.97 4.13
N GLU A 126 3.51 1.96 4.95
CA GLU A 126 2.89 1.72 6.27
C GLU A 126 1.47 1.21 6.12
N ILE A 127 0.65 1.82 5.25
CA ILE A 127 -0.71 1.33 4.97
C ILE A 127 -0.64 -0.13 4.50
N ARG A 128 0.31 -0.46 3.61
CA ARG A 128 0.51 -1.83 3.14
C ARG A 128 0.89 -2.78 4.28
N ARG A 129 1.88 -2.44 5.10
CA ARG A 129 2.30 -3.27 6.24
C ARG A 129 1.18 -3.47 7.27
N GLU A 130 0.44 -2.42 7.58
CA GLU A 130 -0.69 -2.47 8.51
C GLU A 130 -1.82 -3.32 7.93
N THR A 131 -2.14 -3.14 6.64
CA THR A 131 -3.13 -3.97 5.94
C THR A 131 -2.70 -5.43 5.88
N GLU A 132 -1.42 -5.71 5.60
CA GLU A 132 -0.88 -7.07 5.60
C GLU A 132 -0.95 -7.70 6.99
N ALA A 133 -0.64 -6.95 8.05
CA ALA A 133 -0.76 -7.40 9.43
C ALA A 133 -2.22 -7.65 9.84
N GLU A 134 -3.13 -6.71 9.53
CA GLU A 134 -4.56 -6.81 9.81
C GLU A 134 -5.21 -7.95 9.01
N VAL A 135 -4.81 -8.13 7.75
CA VAL A 135 -5.23 -9.28 6.93
C VAL A 135 -4.66 -10.56 7.52
N LYS A 136 -3.40 -10.61 7.93
CA LYS A 136 -2.81 -11.79 8.57
C LYS A 136 -3.50 -12.13 9.90
N GLU A 137 -3.96 -11.13 10.64
CA GLU A 137 -4.69 -11.30 11.89
C GLU A 137 -6.15 -11.74 11.66
N ARG A 138 -6.88 -11.07 10.76
CA ARG A 138 -8.29 -11.40 10.44
C ARG A 138 -8.44 -12.68 9.62
N VAL A 139 -7.49 -12.95 8.74
CA VAL A 139 -7.39 -14.20 7.96
C VAL A 139 -6.58 -15.25 8.74
N GLY A 140 -6.20 -14.95 10.00
CA GLY A 140 -5.39 -15.79 10.87
C GLY A 140 -5.63 -17.28 10.63
N THR A 141 -4.53 -17.99 10.27
CA THR A 141 -4.46 -19.41 9.92
C THR A 141 -5.84 -20.02 9.71
N GLY A 142 -6.40 -19.84 8.51
CA GLY A 142 -7.79 -20.18 8.24
C GLY A 142 -8.12 -21.60 8.72
N ARG A 143 -9.40 -21.91 8.96
CA ARG A 143 -9.83 -23.27 9.34
C ARG A 143 -9.27 -24.34 8.38
N TRP A 144 -8.96 -23.96 7.15
CA TRP A 144 -8.26 -24.76 6.15
C TRP A 144 -6.76 -24.90 6.38
N ASP A 145 -6.03 -23.85 6.73
CA ASP A 145 -4.60 -23.94 7.12
C ASP A 145 -4.42 -24.80 8.37
N THR A 146 -5.31 -24.65 9.36
CA THR A 146 -5.29 -25.48 10.57
C THR A 146 -5.58 -26.95 10.24
N ARG A 147 -6.44 -27.23 9.26
CA ARG A 147 -6.73 -28.60 8.80
C ARG A 147 -5.58 -29.16 7.98
N ALA A 148 -4.96 -28.36 7.12
CA ALA A 148 -3.78 -28.73 6.34
C ALA A 148 -2.60 -29.07 7.26
N ASP A 149 -2.33 -28.26 8.28
CA ASP A 149 -1.29 -28.52 9.28
C ASP A 149 -1.56 -29.80 10.09
N ARG A 150 -2.81 -30.05 10.48
CA ARG A 150 -3.19 -31.31 11.15
C ARG A 150 -3.01 -32.53 10.24
N LEU A 151 -3.36 -32.42 8.96
CA LEU A 151 -3.15 -33.49 7.98
C LEU A 151 -1.66 -33.72 7.72
N ALA A 152 -0.86 -32.66 7.61
CA ALA A 152 0.59 -32.78 7.46
C ALA A 152 1.22 -33.47 8.69
N LYS A 153 0.80 -33.11 9.91
CA LYS A 153 1.24 -33.77 11.15
C LYS A 153 0.80 -35.24 11.24
N LEU A 154 -0.42 -35.57 10.81
CA LEU A 154 -0.91 -36.95 10.72
C LEU A 154 -0.15 -37.77 9.68
N GLY A 155 0.16 -37.18 8.53
CA GLY A 155 1.00 -37.80 7.51
C GLY A 155 2.40 -38.06 8.02
N ALA A 156 3.03 -37.06 8.64
CA ALA A 156 4.37 -37.18 9.22
C ALA A 156 4.42 -38.24 10.33
N SER A 157 3.41 -38.30 11.21
CA SER A 157 3.35 -39.30 12.28
C SER A 157 3.13 -40.72 11.78
N ALA A 158 2.43 -40.91 10.65
CA ALA A 158 2.29 -42.20 9.99
C ALA A 158 3.54 -42.59 9.19
N PHE A 159 4.25 -41.62 8.62
CA PHE A 159 5.46 -41.83 7.84
C PHE A 159 6.63 -42.35 8.67
N ILE A 160 6.86 -41.78 9.87
CA ILE A 160 7.98 -42.17 10.75
C ILE A 160 8.02 -43.68 11.04
N PRO A 161 6.96 -44.32 11.59
CA PRO A 161 6.98 -45.75 11.87
C PRO A 161 7.04 -46.59 10.58
N LEU A 162 6.40 -46.14 9.48
CA LEU A 162 6.48 -46.82 8.19
C LEU A 162 7.91 -46.84 7.64
N ALA A 163 8.61 -45.70 7.70
CA ALA A 163 10.00 -45.58 7.28
C ALA A 163 10.92 -46.45 8.14
N LEU A 164 10.71 -46.49 9.47
CA LEU A 164 11.45 -47.38 10.37
C LEU A 164 11.23 -48.86 10.03
N ILE A 165 9.99 -49.29 9.78
CA ILE A 165 9.69 -50.66 9.35
C ILE A 165 10.39 -50.98 8.03
N GLY A 166 10.33 -50.09 7.04
CA GLY A 166 10.98 -50.29 5.74
C GLY A 166 12.51 -50.36 5.83
N ILE A 167 13.14 -49.51 6.65
CA ILE A 167 14.58 -49.54 6.89
C ILE A 167 14.98 -50.86 7.56
N PHE A 168 14.20 -51.33 8.54
CA PHE A 168 14.51 -52.56 9.28
C PHE A 168 14.30 -53.81 8.41
N ASP A 169 13.25 -53.84 7.59
CA ASP A 169 12.98 -54.87 6.59
C ASP A 169 14.15 -54.99 5.58
N TRP A 170 14.65 -53.85 5.09
CA TRP A 170 15.82 -53.78 4.21
C TRP A 170 17.10 -54.31 4.85
N TYR A 171 17.39 -53.94 6.10
CA TYR A 171 18.63 -54.31 6.78
C TYR A 171 18.64 -55.74 7.33
N VAL A 172 17.50 -56.22 7.82
CA VAL A 172 17.40 -57.52 8.49
C VAL A 172 16.98 -58.63 7.52
N SER A 173 16.51 -58.28 6.30
CA SER A 173 16.03 -59.24 5.29
C SER A 173 14.99 -60.23 5.84
N GLY A 174 14.23 -59.78 6.85
CA GLY A 174 13.03 -60.45 7.33
C GLY A 174 11.83 -59.82 6.66
N ASN A 175 10.86 -60.61 6.20
CA ASN A 175 9.60 -60.16 5.62
C ASN A 175 8.70 -59.48 6.67
N LEU A 176 9.17 -58.40 7.28
CA LEU A 176 8.53 -57.66 8.36
C LEU A 176 7.36 -56.83 7.81
N LEU A 177 7.49 -56.31 6.59
CA LEU A 177 6.39 -55.67 5.88
C LEU A 177 5.22 -56.64 5.66
N GLY A 178 5.50 -57.91 5.34
CA GLY A 178 4.49 -58.97 5.25
C GLY A 178 3.97 -59.45 6.61
N ALA A 179 4.85 -59.59 7.61
CA ALA A 179 4.46 -60.02 8.96
C ALA A 179 3.62 -58.98 9.71
N THR A 180 3.81 -57.70 9.40
CA THR A 180 3.03 -56.57 9.95
C THR A 180 2.06 -55.97 8.95
N ALA A 181 1.72 -56.71 7.88
CA ALA A 181 0.83 -56.30 6.79
C ALA A 181 -0.42 -55.49 7.23
N PRO A 182 -1.19 -55.88 8.27
CA PRO A 182 -2.35 -55.08 8.68
C PRO A 182 -1.97 -53.71 9.25
N VAL A 183 -0.85 -53.61 9.97
CA VAL A 183 -0.36 -52.36 10.58
C VAL A 183 0.29 -51.46 9.52
N SER A 184 1.12 -52.01 8.65
CA SER A 184 1.76 -51.27 7.55
C SER A 184 0.72 -50.75 6.54
N SER A 185 -0.31 -51.55 6.23
CA SER A 185 -1.43 -51.12 5.37
C SER A 185 -2.23 -49.97 5.99
N LEU A 186 -2.48 -50.00 7.30
CA LEU A 186 -3.17 -48.93 8.00
C LEU A 186 -2.37 -47.62 7.98
N LEU A 187 -1.07 -47.69 8.25
CA LEU A 187 -0.18 -46.52 8.20
C LEU A 187 -0.10 -45.93 6.79
N MET A 188 0.00 -46.78 5.76
CA MET A 188 -0.06 -46.36 4.35
C MET A 188 -1.39 -45.68 4.00
N ALA A 189 -2.52 -46.20 4.47
CA ALA A 189 -3.82 -45.58 4.25
C ALA A 189 -3.92 -44.20 4.92
N ILE A 190 -3.46 -44.07 6.17
CA ILE A 190 -3.43 -42.79 6.89
C ILE A 190 -2.53 -41.78 6.17
N LEU A 191 -1.36 -42.21 5.70
CA LEU A 191 -0.43 -41.38 4.94
C LEU A 191 -1.06 -40.90 3.63
N ALA A 192 -1.68 -41.82 2.88
CA ALA A 192 -2.33 -41.50 1.60
C ALA A 192 -3.49 -40.52 1.78
N VAL A 193 -4.38 -40.76 2.74
CA VAL A 193 -5.51 -39.86 3.03
C VAL A 193 -5.03 -38.48 3.50
N SER A 194 -3.99 -38.46 4.33
CA SER A 194 -3.40 -37.21 4.84
C SER A 194 -2.77 -36.39 3.71
N MET A 195 -1.99 -37.03 2.84
CA MET A 195 -1.35 -36.39 1.69
C MET A 195 -2.37 -35.88 0.67
N ILE A 196 -3.37 -36.70 0.32
CA ILE A 196 -4.43 -36.32 -0.61
C ILE A 196 -5.25 -35.15 -0.02
N GLY A 197 -5.62 -35.24 1.26
CA GLY A 197 -6.36 -34.19 1.94
C GLY A 197 -5.57 -32.88 2.03
N TRP A 198 -4.28 -32.94 2.32
CA TRP A 198 -3.39 -31.78 2.34
C TRP A 198 -3.28 -31.14 0.95
N LEU A 199 -3.00 -31.94 -0.09
CA LEU A 199 -2.93 -31.48 -1.48
C LEU A 199 -4.23 -30.83 -1.96
N LEU A 200 -5.39 -31.42 -1.63
CA LEU A 200 -6.69 -30.86 -1.99
C LEU A 200 -6.94 -29.49 -1.33
N ILE A 201 -6.53 -29.33 -0.08
CA ILE A 201 -6.70 -28.05 0.64
C ILE A 201 -5.78 -26.98 0.04
N VAL A 202 -4.51 -27.31 -0.18
CA VAL A 202 -3.54 -26.39 -0.79
C VAL A 202 -3.97 -26.01 -2.22
N ALA A 203 -4.39 -26.99 -3.03
CA ALA A 203 -4.89 -26.75 -4.37
C ALA A 203 -6.16 -25.87 -4.39
N ALA A 204 -7.09 -26.09 -3.45
CA ALA A 204 -8.28 -25.25 -3.32
C ALA A 204 -7.95 -23.82 -2.88
N GLN A 205 -6.95 -23.65 -2.00
CA GLN A 205 -6.48 -22.34 -1.57
C GLN A 205 -5.77 -21.60 -2.72
N ALA A 206 -4.85 -22.27 -3.44
CA ALA A 206 -4.19 -21.71 -4.61
C ALA A 206 -5.19 -21.31 -5.71
N LEU A 207 -6.20 -22.15 -5.97
CA LEU A 207 -7.24 -21.84 -6.95
C LEU A 207 -8.07 -20.60 -6.55
N LYS A 208 -8.37 -20.46 -5.26
CA LYS A 208 -9.16 -19.34 -4.73
C LYS A 208 -8.39 -18.04 -4.68
N HIS A 209 -7.13 -18.09 -4.25
CA HIS A 209 -6.33 -16.92 -3.92
C HIS A 209 -5.42 -16.45 -5.07
N ASP A 210 -5.01 -17.34 -5.97
CA ASP A 210 -4.09 -16.99 -7.06
C ASP A 210 -4.80 -17.01 -8.42
N VAL A 211 -5.52 -18.10 -8.72
CA VAL A 211 -6.09 -18.32 -10.05
C VAL A 211 -7.33 -17.48 -10.29
N LEU A 212 -8.27 -17.44 -9.35
CA LEU A 212 -9.52 -16.68 -9.47
C LEU A 212 -9.31 -15.16 -9.64
N PRO A 213 -8.43 -14.49 -8.87
CA PRO A 213 -8.16 -13.08 -9.10
C PRO A 213 -7.35 -12.81 -10.37
N ALA A 214 -6.39 -13.67 -10.73
CA ALA A 214 -5.67 -13.56 -12.01
C ALA A 214 -6.63 -13.70 -13.21
N PHE A 215 -7.56 -14.65 -13.15
CA PHE A 215 -8.57 -14.86 -14.18
C PHE A 215 -9.57 -13.70 -14.26
N ARG A 216 -9.99 -13.12 -13.11
CA ARG A 216 -10.80 -11.90 -13.11
C ARG A 216 -10.07 -10.69 -13.68
N LYS A 217 -8.77 -10.54 -13.39
CA LYS A 217 -7.92 -9.46 -13.93
C LYS A 217 -7.79 -9.60 -15.45
N LEU A 218 -7.58 -10.83 -15.94
CA LEU A 218 -7.56 -11.16 -17.36
C LEU A 218 -8.90 -10.89 -18.05
N MET A 219 -10.01 -11.26 -17.42
CA MET A 219 -11.35 -11.06 -18.01
C MET A 219 -11.77 -9.58 -18.03
N ARG A 220 -11.26 -8.76 -17.10
CA ARG A 220 -11.60 -7.34 -16.97
C ARG A 220 -10.74 -6.44 -17.86
N ASN A 221 -9.54 -6.87 -18.24
CA ASN A 221 -8.64 -6.14 -19.17
C ASN A 221 -7.68 -7.10 -19.89
N PRO A 222 -8.13 -7.80 -20.95
CA PRO A 222 -7.33 -8.79 -21.65
C PRO A 222 -6.09 -8.20 -22.36
N GLU A 223 -6.20 -7.00 -22.93
CA GLU A 223 -5.08 -6.35 -23.65
C GLU A 223 -3.95 -5.89 -22.71
N ALA A 224 -4.27 -5.38 -21.52
CA ALA A 224 -3.25 -4.90 -20.58
C ALA A 224 -2.51 -6.05 -19.88
N ALA A 225 -3.19 -7.16 -19.60
CA ALA A 225 -2.58 -8.33 -18.98
C ALA A 225 -1.62 -9.05 -19.94
N VAL A 226 -1.99 -9.19 -21.22
CA VAL A 226 -1.12 -9.78 -22.24
C VAL A 226 0.04 -8.85 -22.57
N ARG A 227 -0.20 -7.53 -22.70
CA ARG A 227 0.89 -6.58 -22.98
C ARG A 227 1.89 -6.52 -21.82
N GLY A 228 1.44 -6.55 -20.55
CA GLY A 228 2.32 -6.57 -19.37
C GLY A 228 3.12 -7.86 -19.19
N ALA A 229 2.51 -9.03 -19.46
CA ALA A 229 3.23 -10.31 -19.42
C ALA A 229 4.25 -10.43 -20.56
N VAL A 230 3.95 -9.89 -21.74
CA VAL A 230 4.86 -9.89 -22.89
C VAL A 230 5.96 -8.83 -22.75
N THR A 231 5.70 -7.65 -22.19
CA THR A 231 6.78 -6.66 -21.95
C THR A 231 7.74 -7.13 -20.87
N ASN A 232 7.26 -7.66 -19.73
CA ASN A 232 8.15 -8.18 -18.68
C ASN A 232 9.01 -9.37 -19.15
N LEU A 233 8.49 -10.24 -20.04
CA LEU A 233 9.25 -11.39 -20.55
C LEU A 233 10.30 -11.00 -21.61
N PHE A 234 10.10 -9.88 -22.31
CA PHE A 234 10.95 -9.46 -23.44
C PHE A 234 11.91 -8.31 -23.10
N GLU A 235 11.61 -7.47 -22.10
CA GLU A 235 12.48 -6.35 -21.73
C GLU A 235 13.54 -6.72 -20.70
N ASP A 236 13.29 -7.68 -19.78
CA ASP A 236 14.34 -8.10 -18.83
C ASP A 236 14.22 -9.56 -18.32
N PRO A 237 14.51 -10.57 -19.16
CA PRO A 237 14.35 -11.99 -18.82
C PRO A 237 15.22 -12.45 -17.63
N LYS A 238 16.24 -11.67 -17.25
CA LYS A 238 17.12 -11.96 -16.11
C LYS A 238 16.49 -11.59 -14.76
N GLU A 239 15.70 -10.52 -14.68
CA GLU A 239 15.03 -10.13 -13.44
C GLU A 239 13.87 -11.05 -13.12
N THR A 240 13.07 -11.44 -14.13
CA THR A 240 11.95 -12.38 -13.92
C THR A 240 12.42 -13.78 -13.53
N LEU A 241 13.57 -14.23 -14.05
CA LEU A 241 14.21 -15.49 -13.62
C LEU A 241 14.84 -15.39 -12.23
N ARG A 242 15.20 -14.19 -11.77
CA ARG A 242 15.75 -13.97 -10.43
C ARG A 242 14.65 -13.87 -9.39
N GLU A 243 13.56 -13.17 -9.67
CA GLU A 243 12.38 -13.11 -8.79
C GLU A 243 11.75 -14.50 -8.61
N SER A 244 11.63 -15.29 -9.68
CA SER A 244 11.12 -16.67 -9.58
C SER A 244 12.07 -17.65 -8.88
N TRP A 245 13.36 -17.31 -8.74
CA TRP A 245 14.33 -18.06 -7.94
C TRP A 245 14.33 -17.64 -6.47
N GLU A 246 14.09 -16.36 -6.17
CA GLU A 246 13.96 -15.84 -4.80
C GLU A 246 12.61 -16.20 -4.14
N GLU A 247 11.59 -16.56 -4.94
CA GLU A 247 10.28 -17.05 -4.45
C GLU A 247 10.19 -18.58 -4.22
N LEU A 248 11.24 -19.35 -4.53
CA LEU A 248 11.34 -20.80 -4.24
C LEU A 248 12.10 -21.07 -2.94
#